data_AF-A0A0K2Y4A5-F1
#
_entry.id   AF-A0A0K2Y4A5-F1
#
_cell.length_a   1.000
_cell.length_b   1.000
_cell.length_c   1.000
_cell.angle_alpha   90.00
_cell.angle_beta   90.00
_cell.angle_gamma   90.00
#
_symmetry.space_group_name_H-M   'P 1'
#
loop_
_entity.id
_entity.type
_entity.pdbx_description
1 polymer ?
#
loop_
_entity_poly.entity_id
_entity_poly.type
_entity_poly.pdbx_seq_one_letter_code
_entity_poly.pdbx_strand_id
1 'polypeptide(L)' 'MPLDHIPDTYKKFDDNGVLLVDHSYIPSDYTLPFAVSTNPILNGVLECGFKVATTKEYTPCVEGKRKFKRMLICRE' A
#
# COMPACT_ATOMS: atom_id res chain seq x y z
N MET A 1 -7.79 2.42 -8.94
CA MET A 1 -8.94 3.28 -8.56
C MET A 1 -8.38 4.56 -7.96
N PRO A 2 -8.99 5.75 -8.14
CA PRO A 2 -8.50 6.97 -7.48
C PRO A 2 -8.39 6.83 -5.95
N LEU A 3 -7.37 7.43 -5.34
CA LEU A 3 -7.14 7.37 -3.89
C LEU A 3 -8.36 7.84 -3.09
N ASP A 4 -9.00 8.91 -3.55
CA ASP A 4 -10.17 9.52 -2.89
C ASP A 4 -11.42 8.62 -2.92
N HIS A 5 -11.44 7.62 -3.80
CA HIS A 5 -12.55 6.66 -3.87
C HIS A 5 -12.34 5.47 -2.92
N ILE A 6 -11.15 5.27 -2.36
CA ILE A 6 -10.92 4.26 -1.34
C ILE A 6 -11.51 4.80 -0.02
N PRO A 7 -12.33 4.03 0.72
CA PRO A 7 -12.85 4.46 2.02
C PRO A 7 -11.75 4.89 3.00
N ASP A 8 -11.96 5.96 3.74
CA ASP A 8 -10.99 6.47 4.73
C ASP A 8 -10.70 5.45 5.84
N THR A 9 -11.64 4.55 6.14
CA THR A 9 -11.42 3.43 7.06
C THR A 9 -10.37 2.42 6.58
N TYR A 10 -10.04 2.44 5.29
CA TYR A 10 -9.05 1.55 4.67
C TYR A 10 -7.76 2.27 4.26
N LYS A 11 -7.65 3.57 4.53
CA LYS A 11 -6.44 4.38 4.29
C LYS A 11 -5.93 4.94 5.61
N LYS A 12 -4.63 4.89 5.83
CA LYS A 12 -3.98 5.64 6.91
C LYS A 12 -2.52 5.86 6.60
N PHE A 13 -1.90 6.80 7.29
CA PHE A 13 -0.46 6.97 7.23
C PHE A 13 0.19 6.33 8.45
N ASP A 14 1.37 5.77 8.23
CA ASP A 14 2.22 5.30 9.31
C ASP A 14 3.11 6.43 9.87
N ASP A 15 3.90 6.12 10.89
CA ASP A 15 4.75 7.10 11.58
C ASP A 15 5.81 7.74 10.65
N ASN A 16 6.12 7.11 9.51
CA ASN A 16 7.05 7.61 8.51
C ASN A 16 6.34 8.35 7.35
N GLY A 17 5.02 8.52 7.43
CA GLY A 17 4.22 9.11 6.35
C GLY A 17 4.00 8.18 5.15
N VAL A 18 4.22 6.87 5.30
CA VAL A 18 3.91 5.90 4.25
C VAL A 18 2.41 5.59 4.26
N LEU A 19 1.78 5.69 3.10
CA LEU A 19 0.37 5.33 2.94
C LEU A 19 0.20 3.82 3.14
N LEU A 20 -0.67 3.45 4.06
CA LEU A 20 -1.12 2.10 4.31
C LEU A 20 -2.54 1.93 3.74
N VAL A 21 -2.71 0.96 2.87
CA VAL A 21 -4.00 0.64 2.24
C VAL A 21 -4.42 -0.78 2.62
N ASP A 22 -5.65 -0.94 3.10
CA ASP A 22 -6.22 -2.23 3.49
C ASP A 22 -7.15 -2.80 2.40
N HIS A 23 -7.56 -4.06 2.53
CA HIS A 23 -8.50 -4.75 1.62
C HIS A 23 -8.05 -4.86 0.16
N SER A 24 -6.73 -4.87 -0.08
CA SER A 24 -6.15 -5.03 -1.43
C SER A 24 -6.55 -3.94 -2.44
N TYR A 25 -7.00 -2.78 -1.98
CA TYR A 25 -7.21 -1.64 -2.87
C TYR A 25 -5.86 -1.11 -3.41
N ILE A 26 -5.86 -0.71 -4.68
CA ILE A 26 -4.68 -0.16 -5.36
C ILE A 26 -5.05 1.24 -5.88
N PRO A 27 -4.49 2.31 -5.27
CA PRO A 27 -4.69 3.66 -5.75
C PRO A 27 -3.95 3.86 -7.08
N SER A 28 -4.67 4.16 -8.16
CA SER A 28 -4.11 4.25 -9.52
C SER A 28 -3.47 5.61 -9.85
N ASP A 29 -3.86 6.64 -9.12
CA ASP A 29 -3.40 8.02 -9.23
C ASP A 29 -2.36 8.40 -8.16
N TYR A 30 -2.07 7.51 -7.21
CA TYR A 30 -1.04 7.73 -6.20
C TYR A 30 0.34 7.37 -6.74
N THR A 31 1.29 8.30 -6.66
CA THR A 31 2.62 8.18 -7.27
C THR A 31 3.73 7.85 -6.27
N LEU A 32 3.48 8.04 -4.98
CA LEU A 32 4.46 7.75 -3.93
C LEU A 32 4.37 6.27 -3.50
N PRO A 33 5.43 5.71 -2.88
CA PRO A 33 5.38 4.38 -2.31
C PRO A 33 4.25 4.21 -1.29
N PHE A 34 3.58 3.06 -1.32
CA PHE A 34 2.51 2.71 -0.39
C PHE A 34 2.52 1.22 -0.06
N ALA A 35 1.93 0.85 1.07
CA ALA A 35 1.94 -0.51 1.58
C ALA A 35 0.53 -1.10 1.68
N VAL A 36 0.32 -2.26 1.07
CA VAL A 36 -0.99 -2.93 1.01
C VAL A 36 -1.10 -4.10 1.99
N SER A 37 -2.26 -4.27 2.62
CA SER A 37 -2.57 -5.50 3.39
C SER A 37 -2.63 -6.69 2.44
N THR A 38 -1.92 -7.77 2.75
CA THR A 38 -1.66 -8.87 1.81
C THR A 38 -2.88 -9.79 1.63
N ASN A 39 -3.61 -9.56 0.54
CA ASN A 39 -3.91 -10.56 -0.49
C ASN A 39 -4.19 -9.79 -1.81
N PRO A 40 -3.24 -8.97 -2.30
CA PRO A 40 -3.39 -8.41 -3.62
C PRO A 40 -3.39 -9.59 -4.60
N ILE A 41 -4.44 -9.70 -5.41
CA ILE A 41 -4.36 -10.48 -6.64
C ILE A 41 -3.20 -9.82 -7.40
N LEU A 42 -2.03 -10.48 -7.40
CA LEU A 42 -0.76 -9.93 -7.93
C LEU A 42 -0.95 -9.34 -9.34
N ASN A 43 -1.89 -9.91 -10.09
CA ASN A 43 -2.26 -9.49 -11.44
C ASN A 43 -2.77 -8.03 -11.48
N GLY A 44 -3.63 -7.61 -10.54
CA GLY A 44 -4.20 -6.26 -10.55
C GLY A 44 -3.18 -5.16 -10.24
N VAL A 45 -2.12 -5.48 -9.48
CA VAL A 45 -0.99 -4.57 -9.22
C VAL A 45 -0.18 -4.35 -10.51
N LEU A 46 0.17 -5.44 -11.18
CA LEU A 46 1.00 -5.42 -12.40
C LEU A 46 0.26 -4.75 -13.57
N GLU A 47 -1.04 -5.01 -13.73
CA GLU A 47 -1.88 -4.41 -14.78
C GLU A 47 -2.03 -2.89 -14.65
N CYS A 48 -1.81 -2.32 -13.45
CA CYS A 48 -1.92 -0.90 -13.18
C CYS A 48 -0.59 -0.12 -13.34
N GLY A 49 0.48 -0.75 -13.86
CA GLY A 49 1.78 -0.11 -14.04
C GLY A 49 2.57 0.06 -12.74
N PHE A 50 2.27 -0.74 -11.72
CA PHE A 50 3.03 -0.78 -10.48
C PHE A 50 3.96 -2.00 -10.44
N LYS A 51 5.13 -1.83 -9.84
CA LYS A 51 6.06 -2.91 -9.47
C LYS A 51 6.03 -3.11 -7.96
N VAL A 52 6.19 -4.37 -7.55
CA VAL A 52 6.50 -4.68 -6.14
C VAL A 52 7.91 -4.17 -5.87
N ALA A 53 8.08 -3.35 -4.84
CA ALA A 53 9.40 -2.86 -4.45
C ALA A 53 10.29 -4.06 -4.07
N THR A 54 11.59 -3.98 -4.39
CA THR A 54 12.56 -5.10 -4.28
C THR A 54 12.63 -5.69 -2.85
N THR A 55 12.24 -4.91 -1.84
CA THR A 55 11.96 -5.36 -0.47
C THR A 55 10.57 -6.00 -0.39
N LYS A 56 10.54 -7.34 -0.41
CA LYS A 56 9.32 -8.17 -0.37
C LYS A 56 8.37 -7.86 0.78
N GLU A 57 8.84 -7.23 1.86
CA GLU A 57 8.08 -7.02 3.09
C GLU A 57 8.39 -5.65 3.73
N TYR A 58 7.34 -4.93 4.09
CA TYR A 58 7.35 -3.67 4.84
C TYR A 58 6.66 -3.87 6.18
N THR A 59 7.29 -3.43 7.27
CA THR A 59 6.70 -3.50 8.61
C THR A 59 6.37 -2.08 9.09
N PRO A 60 5.10 -1.65 8.99
CA PRO A 60 4.72 -0.31 9.43
C PRO A 60 4.81 -0.17 10.96
N CYS A 61 5.14 1.04 11.39
CA CYS A 61 4.99 1.50 12.76
C CYS A 61 3.85 2.53 12.80
N VAL A 62 2.86 2.31 13.66
CA VAL A 62 1.79 3.27 13.90
C VAL A 62 1.71 3.50 15.40
N GLU A 63 1.86 4.75 15.82
CA GLU A 63 1.92 5.16 17.24
C GLU A 63 3.04 4.41 17.99
N GLY A 64 4.20 4.24 17.34
CA GLY A 64 5.35 3.51 17.90
C GLY A 64 5.16 1.99 18.00
N LYS A 65 4.01 1.45 17.56
CA LYS A 65 3.71 0.01 17.60
C LYS A 65 3.89 -0.61 16.22
N ARG A 66 4.70 -1.68 16.15
CA ARG A 66 4.85 -2.49 14.95
C ARG A 66 3.53 -3.15 14.58
N LYS A 67 3.17 -3.09 13.30
CA LYS A 67 1.98 -3.73 12.73
C LYS A 67 2.37 -4.96 11.91
N PHE A 68 1.37 -5.68 11.42
CA PHE A 68 1.57 -6.81 10.51
C PHE A 68 2.35 -6.39 9.26
N LYS A 69 3.20 -7.30 8.78
CA LYS A 69 3.96 -7.14 7.54
C LYS A 69 3.02 -6.91 6.35
N ARG A 70 3.46 -6.06 5.44
CA ARG A 70 2.75 -5.63 4.22
C ARG A 70 3.68 -5.71 3.03
N MET A 71 3.15 -5.66 1.81
CA MET A 71 3.98 -5.46 0.62
C MET A 71 4.08 -3.99 0.28
N LEU A 72 5.30 -3.52 0.00
CA LEU A 72 5.56 -2.16 -0.49
C LEU A 72 5.44 -2.14 -2.00
N ILE A 73 4.64 -1.20 -2.51
CA ILE A 73 4.35 -1.03 -3.94
C ILE A 73 4.89 0.32 -4.39
N CYS A 74 5.52 0.34 -5.57
CA CYS A 74 6.03 1.55 -6.22
C CYS A 74 5.59 1.57 -7.68
N ARG A 75 5.47 2.78 -8.25
CA ARG A 75 5.21 2.95 -9.68
C ARG A 75 6.52 2.77 -10.47
N GLU A 76 6.40 2.29 -11.72
CA GLU A 76 7.51 2.32 -12.69
C GLU A 76 7.88 3.73 -13.14
#